data_AF-A0A250DNE9-F1
#
_entry.id   AF-A0A250DNE9-F1
#
_cell.length_a   1.000
_cell.length_b   1.000
_cell.length_c   1.000
_cell.angle_alpha   90.00
_cell.angle_beta   90.00
_cell.angle_gamma   90.00
#
_symmetry.space_group_name_H-M   'P 1'
#
loop_
_entity.id
_entity.type
_entity.pdbx_description
1 polymer ?
#
loop_
_entity_poly.entity_id
_entity_poly.type
_entity_poly.pdbx_seq_one_letter_code
_entity_poly.pdbx_strand_id
1 'polypeptide(L)'
;MSEVAEEESTRGAIEPAQFRQLLGCFPTGVAVITTCTPDGQPAGLTCNSFSSVSLDPPLVLFSLRNASRLLGTFQAADGFVINILSEQQDALSGRFASSKIEDKFEGVPWRTGALGMPLIDDCLASFECRVHAAHEAGDHTIFIGEVRHLSAGAADQALVFYKGAYMKLAESLRKLVVEGRLGDADIDEAYRTLYGTLLRLASERATEAELDAVHEAAGAIEAHPDDAPLKERIASASAFFSSIATAGHNEALTLMAQTMTSVLRERMTHVLSVRPRPDLFPLRRKVAHTLRQRDAAGATAALDELITQLRKG
;
A
#
# COMPACT_ATOMS: atom_id res chain seq x y z
N MET A 1 16.79 26.64 -43.86
CA MET A 1 17.47 25.75 -42.89
C MET A 1 17.61 26.46 -41.54
N SER A 2 16.51 27.01 -41.03
CA SER A 2 16.51 27.94 -39.89
C SER A 2 15.36 27.65 -38.91
N GLU A 3 14.87 26.41 -38.89
CA GLU A 3 13.65 26.04 -38.14
C GLU A 3 13.88 24.94 -37.09
N VAL A 4 15.13 24.44 -36.93
CA VAL A 4 15.44 23.34 -35.98
C VAL A 4 16.10 23.84 -34.69
N ALA A 5 16.44 25.14 -34.60
CA ALA A 5 17.18 25.69 -33.46
C ALA A 5 16.30 26.38 -32.39
N GLU A 6 14.97 26.44 -32.57
CA GLU A 6 14.06 27.15 -31.67
C GLU A 6 13.25 26.25 -30.72
N GLU A 7 13.29 24.92 -30.85
CA GLU A 7 12.49 24.02 -29.98
C GLU A 7 13.17 23.65 -28.63
N GLU A 8 14.45 23.95 -28.43
CA GLU A 8 15.16 23.60 -27.17
C GLU A 8 14.83 24.51 -25.97
N SER A 9 13.99 25.53 -26.15
CA SER A 9 13.84 26.65 -25.18
C SER A 9 12.51 26.68 -24.38
N THR A 10 11.80 25.57 -24.19
CA THR A 10 10.61 25.55 -23.30
C THR A 10 10.45 24.31 -22.40
N ARG A 11 11.54 23.60 -22.05
CA ARG A 11 11.52 22.77 -20.85
C ARG A 11 12.17 23.53 -19.71
N GLY A 12 11.36 24.04 -18.78
CA GLY A 12 11.88 24.40 -17.46
C GLY A 12 12.71 23.24 -16.94
N ALA A 13 13.97 23.51 -16.57
CA ALA A 13 14.90 22.47 -16.14
C ALA A 13 14.29 21.70 -14.97
N ILE A 14 13.93 20.43 -15.19
CA ILE A 14 13.40 19.58 -14.14
C ILE A 14 14.55 19.28 -13.17
N GLU A 15 14.38 19.64 -11.91
CA GLU A 15 15.39 19.39 -10.88
C GLU A 15 15.45 17.87 -10.58
N PRO A 16 16.62 17.20 -10.73
CA PRO A 16 16.69 15.75 -10.64
C PRO A 16 16.27 15.15 -9.30
N ALA A 17 16.51 15.83 -8.17
CA ALA A 17 16.11 15.33 -6.86
C ALA A 17 14.59 15.36 -6.71
N GLN A 18 13.94 16.45 -7.12
CA GLN A 18 12.48 16.59 -7.18
C GLN A 18 11.87 15.55 -8.10
N PHE A 19 12.44 15.33 -9.29
CA PHE A 19 11.97 14.30 -10.21
C PHE A 19 12.03 12.90 -9.57
N ARG A 20 13.17 12.54 -8.98
CA ARG A 20 13.33 11.24 -8.28
C ARG A 20 12.36 11.11 -7.10
N GLN A 21 12.17 12.17 -6.33
CA GLN A 21 11.23 12.18 -5.20
C GLN A 21 9.80 11.91 -5.68
N LEU A 22 9.37 12.57 -6.77
CA LEU A 22 8.03 12.40 -7.32
C LEU A 22 7.82 11.03 -7.98
N LEU A 23 8.84 10.46 -8.63
CA LEU A 23 8.79 9.08 -9.11
C LEU A 23 8.54 8.07 -7.97
N GLY A 24 9.07 8.34 -6.78
CA GLY A 24 8.84 7.52 -5.58
C GLY A 24 7.39 7.50 -5.09
N CYS A 25 6.48 8.31 -5.67
CA CYS A 25 5.05 8.27 -5.35
C CYS A 25 4.32 7.09 -6.01
N PHE A 26 4.93 6.40 -6.97
CA PHE A 26 4.41 5.17 -7.54
C PHE A 26 5.00 3.97 -6.78
N PRO A 27 4.21 3.26 -5.94
CA PRO A 27 4.70 2.09 -5.22
C PRO A 27 5.02 0.97 -6.21
N THR A 28 6.11 0.25 -5.95
CA THR A 28 6.60 -0.84 -6.81
C THR A 28 6.88 -2.07 -5.97
N GLY A 29 6.74 -3.25 -6.56
CA GLY A 29 7.41 -4.44 -6.05
C GLY A 29 8.92 -4.32 -6.23
N VAL A 30 9.68 -5.18 -5.56
CA VAL A 30 11.13 -5.27 -5.74
C VAL A 30 11.48 -6.59 -6.41
N ALA A 31 12.39 -6.53 -7.39
CA ALA A 31 12.93 -7.71 -8.05
C ALA A 31 14.45 -7.73 -7.99
N VAL A 32 15.04 -8.92 -8.06
CA VAL A 32 16.45 -9.10 -8.41
C VAL A 32 16.51 -9.67 -9.82
N ILE A 33 17.19 -8.94 -10.70
CA ILE A 33 17.44 -9.36 -12.07
C ILE A 33 18.76 -10.13 -12.09
N THR A 34 18.75 -11.36 -12.57
CA THR A 34 19.94 -12.22 -12.62
C THR A 34 20.24 -12.66 -14.04
N THR A 35 21.52 -12.88 -14.32
CA THR A 35 22.04 -13.42 -15.57
C THR A 35 23.41 -14.07 -15.29
N CYS A 36 24.13 -14.47 -16.32
CA CYS A 36 25.51 -14.94 -16.22
C CYS A 36 26.46 -13.97 -16.94
N THR A 37 27.68 -13.84 -16.42
CA THR A 37 28.79 -13.21 -17.13
C THR A 37 29.19 -14.06 -18.35
N PRO A 38 29.97 -13.51 -19.30
CA PRO A 38 30.51 -14.30 -20.41
C PRO A 38 31.30 -15.54 -19.96
N ASP A 39 31.93 -15.48 -18.78
CA ASP A 39 32.67 -16.59 -18.17
C ASP A 39 31.77 -17.57 -17.38
N GLY A 40 30.44 -17.40 -17.47
CA GLY A 40 29.45 -18.26 -16.82
C GLY A 40 29.20 -17.98 -15.34
N GLN A 41 29.80 -16.93 -14.75
CA GLN A 41 29.59 -16.59 -13.34
C GLN A 41 28.24 -15.91 -13.12
N PRO A 42 27.55 -16.15 -12.00
CA PRO A 42 26.26 -15.51 -11.74
C PRO A 42 26.43 -14.00 -11.51
N ALA A 43 25.54 -13.21 -12.10
CA ALA A 43 25.51 -11.76 -11.97
C ALA A 43 24.08 -11.30 -11.69
N GLY A 44 23.92 -10.22 -10.93
CA GLY A 44 22.59 -9.67 -10.70
C GLY A 44 22.55 -8.31 -10.01
N LEU A 45 21.39 -7.69 -10.07
CA LEU A 45 21.10 -6.41 -9.43
C LEU A 45 19.66 -6.31 -8.95
N THR A 46 19.46 -5.53 -7.89
CA THR A 46 18.13 -5.12 -7.46
C THR A 46 17.55 -4.10 -8.42
N CYS A 47 16.28 -4.25 -8.74
CA CYS A 47 15.55 -3.40 -9.65
C CYS A 47 14.10 -3.25 -9.17
N ASN A 48 13.55 -2.05 -9.31
CA ASN A 48 12.14 -1.76 -9.10
C ASN A 48 11.48 -1.09 -10.33
N SER A 49 12.16 -1.11 -11.48
CA SER A 49 11.62 -0.66 -12.79
C SER A 49 11.00 -1.81 -13.60
N PHE A 50 10.85 -2.98 -13.00
CA PHE A 50 10.16 -4.12 -13.61
C PHE A 50 8.71 -3.77 -13.98
N SER A 51 8.27 -4.16 -15.17
CA SER A 51 6.87 -4.07 -15.59
C SER A 51 6.50 -5.14 -16.61
N SER A 52 5.23 -5.55 -16.62
CA SER A 52 4.64 -6.37 -17.69
C SER A 52 4.35 -5.52 -18.93
N VAL A 53 4.58 -6.07 -20.13
CA VAL A 53 4.44 -5.35 -21.40
C VAL A 53 3.35 -5.96 -22.29
N SER A 54 3.38 -7.28 -22.49
CA SER A 54 2.48 -7.98 -23.42
C SER A 54 2.13 -9.36 -22.89
N LEU A 55 0.92 -9.84 -23.22
CA LEU A 55 0.48 -11.20 -22.94
C LEU A 55 0.78 -12.16 -24.10
N ASP A 56 0.72 -11.69 -25.35
CA ASP A 56 1.01 -12.50 -26.56
C ASP A 56 1.78 -11.66 -27.60
N PRO A 57 3.10 -11.89 -27.79
CA PRO A 57 3.94 -12.79 -27.00
C PRO A 57 4.09 -12.30 -25.54
N PRO A 58 4.44 -13.17 -24.58
CA PRO A 58 4.56 -12.80 -23.18
C PRO A 58 5.84 -11.98 -22.95
N LEU A 59 5.70 -10.66 -22.85
CA LEU A 59 6.82 -9.73 -22.71
C LEU A 59 6.80 -9.02 -21.36
N VAL A 60 7.98 -8.87 -20.78
CA VAL A 60 8.27 -8.05 -19.58
C VAL A 60 9.44 -7.11 -19.86
N LEU A 61 9.62 -6.08 -19.05
CA LEU A 61 10.77 -5.19 -19.14
C LEU A 61 11.37 -4.85 -17.79
N PHE A 62 12.61 -4.36 -17.82
CA PHE A 62 13.23 -3.60 -16.74
C PHE A 62 14.21 -2.57 -17.34
N SER A 63 14.60 -1.57 -16.56
CA SER A 63 15.56 -0.55 -16.98
C SER A 63 16.84 -0.65 -16.16
N LEU A 64 17.98 -0.76 -16.85
CA LEU A 64 19.32 -0.82 -16.25
C LEU A 64 20.06 0.48 -16.52
N ARG A 65 20.62 1.09 -15.48
CA ARG A 65 21.40 2.33 -15.61
C ARG A 65 22.64 2.10 -16.47
N ASN A 66 22.91 3.00 -17.41
CA ASN A 66 24.04 2.88 -18.34
C ASN A 66 25.41 2.94 -17.63
N ALA A 67 25.47 3.59 -16.46
CA ALA A 67 26.67 3.63 -15.62
C ALA A 67 26.89 2.35 -14.78
N SER A 68 26.00 1.34 -14.86
CA SER A 68 26.18 0.08 -14.15
C SER A 68 27.32 -0.73 -14.75
N ARG A 69 28.17 -1.31 -13.90
CA ARG A 69 29.22 -2.26 -14.33
C ARG A 69 28.64 -3.52 -15.00
N LEU A 70 27.37 -3.81 -14.74
CA LEU A 70 26.66 -4.96 -15.31
C LEU A 70 26.06 -4.68 -16.69
N LEU A 71 26.08 -3.44 -17.20
CA LEU A 71 25.45 -3.13 -18.49
C LEU A 71 26.00 -4.03 -19.61
N GLY A 72 27.33 -4.14 -19.73
CA GLY A 72 27.95 -5.00 -20.75
C GLY A 72 27.61 -6.47 -20.57
N THR A 73 27.48 -6.94 -19.32
CA THR A 73 27.04 -8.31 -19.02
C THR A 73 25.63 -8.57 -19.55
N PHE A 74 24.68 -7.67 -19.28
CA PHE A 74 23.30 -7.83 -19.75
C PHE A 74 23.15 -7.64 -21.26
N GLN A 75 23.97 -6.79 -21.89
CA GLN A 75 23.99 -6.62 -23.35
C GLN A 75 24.53 -7.86 -24.07
N ALA A 76 25.47 -8.58 -23.46
CA ALA A 76 26.05 -9.80 -24.02
C ALA A 76 25.26 -11.08 -23.67
N ALA A 77 24.34 -11.00 -22.70
CA ALA A 77 23.60 -12.17 -22.23
C ALA A 77 22.45 -12.54 -23.19
N ASP A 78 22.29 -13.84 -23.44
CA ASP A 78 21.15 -14.35 -24.24
C ASP A 78 19.81 -14.35 -23.47
N GLY A 79 19.86 -14.11 -22.15
CA GLY A 79 18.70 -14.18 -21.28
C GLY A 79 18.98 -13.66 -19.86
N PHE A 80 17.90 -13.52 -19.11
CA PHE A 80 17.92 -13.09 -17.71
C PHE A 80 16.72 -13.66 -16.96
N VAL A 81 16.76 -13.63 -15.64
CA VAL A 81 15.61 -13.95 -14.79
C VAL A 81 15.17 -12.72 -14.02
N ILE A 82 13.87 -12.46 -13.99
CA ILE A 82 13.24 -11.57 -13.01
C ILE A 82 12.87 -12.41 -11.78
N ASN A 83 13.49 -12.16 -10.62
CA ASN A 83 13.13 -12.81 -9.35
C ASN A 83 12.36 -11.80 -8.47
N ILE A 84 11.03 -11.99 -8.33
CA ILE A 84 10.17 -11.09 -7.55
C ILE A 84 10.33 -11.40 -6.07
N LEU A 85 10.75 -10.41 -5.27
CA LEU A 85 11.10 -10.63 -3.87
C LEU A 85 9.88 -10.69 -2.95
N SER A 86 9.93 -11.60 -1.98
CA SER A 86 8.99 -11.63 -0.86
C SER A 86 9.35 -10.61 0.22
N GLU A 87 8.38 -10.30 1.08
CA GLU A 87 8.52 -9.36 2.20
C GLU A 87 9.74 -9.66 3.10
N GLN A 88 10.13 -10.94 3.22
CA GLN A 88 11.24 -11.40 4.05
C GLN A 88 12.63 -11.15 3.42
N GLN A 89 12.70 -10.67 2.17
CA GLN A 89 13.94 -10.58 1.39
C GLN A 89 14.48 -9.14 1.25
N ASP A 90 14.22 -8.27 2.24
CA ASP A 90 14.73 -6.89 2.25
C ASP A 90 16.28 -6.83 2.31
N ALA A 91 16.91 -7.73 3.08
CA ALA A 91 18.35 -7.89 3.15
C ALA A 91 18.95 -8.32 1.81
N LEU A 92 18.28 -9.20 1.08
CA LEU A 92 18.66 -9.63 -0.26
C LEU A 92 18.59 -8.46 -1.25
N SER A 93 17.50 -7.68 -1.22
CA SER A 93 17.36 -6.46 -2.00
C SER A 93 18.51 -5.47 -1.74
N GLY A 94 18.84 -5.22 -0.46
CA GLY A 94 19.96 -4.34 -0.09
C GLY A 94 21.31 -4.85 -0.60
N ARG A 95 21.55 -6.17 -0.51
CA ARG A 95 22.76 -6.82 -1.01
C ARG A 95 22.93 -6.64 -2.52
N PHE A 96 21.88 -6.93 -3.30
CA PHE A 96 21.94 -6.84 -4.75
C PHE A 96 21.91 -5.39 -5.29
N ALA A 97 21.50 -4.41 -4.47
CA ALA A 97 21.60 -2.98 -4.77
C ALA A 97 23.00 -2.39 -4.46
N SER A 98 23.77 -3.03 -3.57
CA SER A 98 25.06 -2.50 -3.11
C SER A 98 26.14 -2.58 -4.18
N SER A 99 26.90 -1.50 -4.33
CA SER A 99 28.13 -1.49 -5.14
C SER A 99 29.39 -1.87 -4.34
N LYS A 100 29.25 -2.09 -3.02
CA LYS A 100 30.35 -2.40 -2.10
C LYS A 100 30.57 -3.91 -1.90
N ILE A 101 29.57 -4.72 -2.24
CA ILE A 101 29.64 -6.18 -2.16
C ILE A 101 30.14 -6.68 -3.51
N GLU A 102 31.28 -7.37 -3.49
CA GLU A 102 31.92 -7.92 -4.68
C GLU A 102 31.19 -9.20 -5.14
N ASP A 103 31.13 -10.21 -4.28
CA ASP A 103 30.32 -11.42 -4.53
C ASP A 103 28.92 -11.28 -3.90
N LYS A 104 27.95 -10.95 -4.74
CA LYS A 104 26.54 -10.82 -4.35
C LYS A 104 25.84 -12.16 -4.17
N PHE A 105 26.39 -13.25 -4.66
CA PHE A 105 25.79 -14.59 -4.57
C PHE A 105 26.36 -15.41 -3.41
N GLU A 106 27.48 -15.00 -2.81
CA GLU A 106 28.07 -15.69 -1.65
C GLU A 106 27.06 -15.87 -0.51
N GLY A 107 26.68 -17.10 -0.19
CA GLY A 107 25.71 -17.39 0.87
C GLY A 107 24.25 -17.07 0.53
N VAL A 108 23.93 -16.76 -0.73
CA VAL A 108 22.55 -16.65 -1.22
C VAL A 108 22.15 -18.00 -1.82
N PRO A 109 21.05 -18.64 -1.39
CA PRO A 109 20.54 -19.83 -2.05
C PRO A 109 20.01 -19.50 -3.44
N TRP A 110 20.54 -20.19 -4.44
CA TRP A 110 20.11 -20.08 -5.83
C TRP A 110 20.34 -21.40 -6.56
N ARG A 111 19.62 -21.58 -7.67
CA ARG A 111 19.72 -22.74 -8.56
C ARG A 111 19.78 -22.31 -10.01
N THR A 112 20.32 -23.16 -10.89
CA THR A 112 20.30 -22.91 -12.33
C THR A 112 18.89 -23.14 -12.89
N GLY A 113 18.35 -22.14 -13.59
CA GLY A 113 17.06 -22.23 -14.27
C GLY A 113 17.11 -22.99 -15.59
N ALA A 114 15.95 -23.16 -16.22
CA ALA A 114 15.81 -23.86 -17.49
C ALA A 114 16.58 -23.17 -18.65
N LEU A 115 16.80 -21.86 -18.57
CA LEU A 115 17.62 -21.11 -19.53
C LEU A 115 19.10 -21.00 -19.11
N GLY A 116 19.52 -21.66 -18.03
CA GLY A 116 20.90 -21.62 -17.53
C GLY A 116 21.22 -20.41 -16.64
N MET A 117 20.26 -19.53 -16.40
CA MET A 117 20.45 -18.31 -15.59
C MET A 117 20.13 -18.58 -14.10
N PRO A 118 20.69 -17.79 -13.16
CA PRO A 118 20.47 -18.02 -11.74
C PRO A 118 19.03 -17.69 -11.31
N LEU A 119 18.34 -18.65 -10.69
CA LEU A 119 17.07 -18.46 -9.99
C LEU A 119 17.34 -18.37 -8.49
N ILE A 120 16.91 -17.27 -7.86
CA ILE A 120 17.04 -17.12 -6.41
C ILE A 120 15.89 -17.85 -5.73
N ASP A 121 16.20 -18.63 -4.68
CA ASP A 121 15.17 -19.35 -3.93
C ASP A 121 14.29 -18.39 -3.09
N ASP A 122 13.14 -18.89 -2.63
CA ASP A 122 12.18 -18.20 -1.76
C ASP A 122 11.58 -16.88 -2.28
N CYS A 123 11.86 -16.52 -3.55
CA CYS A 123 11.18 -15.44 -4.25
C CYS A 123 9.70 -15.78 -4.47
N LEU A 124 8.82 -14.77 -4.56
CA LEU A 124 7.38 -14.99 -4.81
C LEU A 124 7.08 -15.57 -6.18
N ALA A 125 7.86 -15.14 -7.17
CA ALA A 125 7.74 -15.60 -8.54
C ALA A 125 9.07 -15.39 -9.24
N SER A 126 9.32 -16.19 -10.27
CA SER A 126 10.42 -15.97 -11.20
C SER A 126 9.96 -16.06 -12.65
N PHE A 127 10.57 -15.25 -13.50
CA PHE A 127 10.32 -15.21 -14.94
C PHE A 127 11.65 -15.33 -15.67
N GLU A 128 11.91 -16.49 -16.27
CA GLU A 128 13.08 -16.73 -17.11
C GLU A 128 12.81 -16.23 -18.52
N CYS A 129 13.61 -15.28 -18.96
CA CYS A 129 13.41 -14.53 -20.19
C CYS A 129 14.57 -14.75 -21.15
N ARG A 130 14.25 -14.85 -22.45
CA ARG A 130 15.23 -14.55 -23.52
C ARG A 130 15.19 -13.06 -23.80
N VAL A 131 16.34 -12.45 -24.09
CA VAL A 131 16.38 -11.04 -24.49
C VAL A 131 15.63 -10.90 -25.81
N HIS A 132 14.55 -10.11 -25.79
CA HIS A 132 13.74 -9.80 -26.96
C HIS A 132 14.25 -8.52 -27.64
N ALA A 133 14.53 -7.48 -26.85
CA ALA A 133 15.11 -6.23 -27.33
C ALA A 133 15.84 -5.47 -26.23
N ALA A 134 16.75 -4.58 -26.62
CA ALA A 134 17.37 -3.60 -25.73
C ALA A 134 17.33 -2.23 -26.40
N HIS A 135 16.84 -1.21 -25.68
CA HIS A 135 16.67 0.14 -26.19
C HIS A 135 17.32 1.16 -25.26
N GLU A 136 18.19 2.01 -25.80
CA GLU A 136 18.71 3.16 -25.05
C GLU A 136 17.59 4.16 -24.79
N ALA A 137 17.46 4.61 -23.54
CA ALA A 137 16.42 5.52 -23.08
C ALA A 137 16.98 6.48 -22.03
N GLY A 138 17.73 7.49 -22.49
CA GLY A 138 18.40 8.45 -21.62
C GLY A 138 19.59 7.84 -20.89
N ASP A 139 19.62 7.93 -19.56
CA ASP A 139 20.70 7.37 -18.73
C ASP A 139 20.50 5.89 -18.36
N HIS A 140 19.50 5.24 -18.95
CA HIS A 140 19.19 3.82 -18.80
C HIS A 140 19.06 3.13 -20.16
N THR A 141 19.24 1.81 -20.16
CA THR A 141 18.88 0.89 -21.24
C THR A 141 17.69 0.07 -20.77
N ILE A 142 16.61 0.06 -21.57
CA ILE A 142 15.43 -0.77 -21.34
C ILE A 142 15.68 -2.13 -21.96
N PHE A 143 15.66 -3.17 -21.15
CA PHE A 143 15.69 -4.56 -21.60
C PHE A 143 14.27 -5.09 -21.63
N ILE A 144 13.87 -5.63 -22.77
CA ILE A 144 12.61 -6.34 -22.97
C ILE A 144 12.93 -7.83 -23.07
N GLY A 145 12.27 -8.63 -22.25
CA GLY A 145 12.43 -10.08 -22.20
C GLY A 145 11.16 -10.78 -22.63
N GLU A 146 11.30 -11.81 -23.48
CA GLU A 146 10.23 -12.76 -23.76
C GLU A 146 10.30 -13.91 -22.77
N VAL A 147 9.24 -14.07 -21.98
CA VAL A 147 9.15 -15.09 -20.93
C VAL A 147 9.05 -16.47 -21.57
N ARG A 148 10.00 -17.36 -21.24
CA ARG A 148 10.03 -18.75 -21.70
C ARG A 148 9.62 -19.74 -20.62
N HIS A 149 9.98 -19.43 -19.38
CA HIS A 149 9.59 -20.21 -18.21
C HIS A 149 9.19 -19.27 -17.08
N LEU A 150 8.23 -19.69 -16.28
CA LEU A 150 7.81 -18.98 -15.07
C LEU A 150 7.54 -19.99 -13.96
N SER A 151 7.80 -19.58 -12.73
CA SER A 151 7.45 -20.38 -11.55
C SER A 151 6.91 -19.50 -10.44
N ALA A 152 5.95 -20.05 -9.70
CA ALA A 152 5.51 -19.49 -8.43
C ALA A 152 6.47 -19.98 -7.33
N GLY A 153 6.72 -19.13 -6.34
CA GLY A 153 7.49 -19.51 -5.15
C GLY A 153 6.67 -19.37 -3.88
N ALA A 154 7.22 -18.71 -2.87
CA ALA A 154 6.65 -18.70 -1.52
C ALA A 154 5.25 -18.06 -1.47
N ALA A 155 4.37 -18.60 -0.61
CA ALA A 155 3.05 -18.06 -0.34
C ALA A 155 3.11 -16.88 0.65
N ASP A 156 3.93 -15.87 0.32
CA ASP A 156 4.18 -14.67 1.15
C ASP A 156 3.63 -13.39 0.48
N GLN A 157 3.71 -12.26 1.19
CA GLN A 157 3.46 -10.93 0.62
C GLN A 157 4.68 -10.41 -0.15
N ALA A 158 4.44 -9.49 -1.09
CA ALA A 158 5.52 -8.86 -1.87
C ALA A 158 6.29 -7.84 -1.05
N LEU A 159 7.61 -7.79 -1.24
CA LEU A 159 8.40 -6.65 -0.79
C LEU A 159 8.02 -5.42 -1.63
N VAL A 160 7.58 -4.36 -0.96
CA VAL A 160 7.16 -3.11 -1.62
C VAL A 160 8.17 -2.01 -1.33
N PHE A 161 8.49 -1.23 -2.35
CA PHE A 161 9.29 -0.02 -2.24
C PHE A 161 8.45 1.21 -2.58
N TYR A 162 8.39 2.16 -1.65
CA TYR A 162 7.60 3.38 -1.78
C TYR A 162 8.30 4.54 -1.07
N LYS A 163 8.42 5.70 -1.75
CA LYS A 163 9.06 6.92 -1.23
C LYS A 163 10.43 6.69 -0.58
N GLY A 164 11.23 5.77 -1.11
CA GLY A 164 12.59 5.51 -0.61
C GLY A 164 12.69 4.52 0.56
N ALA A 165 11.59 3.88 0.96
CA ALA A 165 11.55 2.93 2.07
C ALA A 165 10.89 1.61 1.66
N TYR A 166 11.27 0.52 2.35
CA TYR A 166 10.55 -0.74 2.28
C TYR A 166 9.25 -0.64 3.08
N MET A 167 8.17 -1.14 2.48
CA MET A 167 6.83 -1.17 3.05
C MET A 167 6.34 -2.61 3.14
N LYS A 168 5.43 -2.85 4.09
CA LYS A 168 4.68 -4.10 4.21
C LYS A 168 3.30 -3.92 3.61
N LEU A 169 2.84 -4.92 2.85
CA LEU A 169 1.46 -4.95 2.38
C LEU A 169 0.57 -5.47 3.50
N ALA A 170 -0.43 -4.68 3.88
CA ALA A 170 -1.55 -5.19 4.65
C ALA A 170 -2.52 -5.92 3.71
N GLU A 171 -3.23 -6.92 4.24
CA GLU A 171 -4.33 -7.53 3.50
C GLU A 171 -5.39 -6.47 3.16
N SER A 172 -6.00 -6.59 1.97
CA SER A 172 -7.03 -5.66 1.55
C SER A 172 -8.26 -5.80 2.44
N LEU A 173 -8.49 -4.83 3.33
CA LEU A 173 -9.71 -4.76 4.14
C LEU A 173 -10.97 -4.78 3.29
N ARG A 174 -10.95 -4.12 2.14
CA ARG A 174 -12.05 -4.17 1.16
C ARG A 174 -12.34 -5.59 0.70
N LYS A 175 -11.30 -6.35 0.33
CA LYS A 175 -11.44 -7.75 -0.07
C LYS A 175 -12.04 -8.59 1.07
N LEU A 176 -11.49 -8.47 2.28
CA LEU A 176 -12.00 -9.17 3.46
C LEU A 176 -13.48 -8.86 3.76
N VAL A 177 -13.87 -7.60 3.62
CA VAL A 177 -15.24 -7.13 3.79
C VAL A 177 -16.17 -7.69 2.69
N VAL A 178 -15.78 -7.56 1.42
CA VAL A 178 -16.60 -7.98 0.28
C VAL A 178 -16.76 -9.50 0.23
N GLU A 179 -15.74 -10.26 0.64
CA GLU A 179 -15.78 -11.72 0.74
C GLU A 179 -16.49 -12.22 2.01
N GLY A 180 -16.95 -11.32 2.89
CA GLY A 180 -17.63 -11.68 4.14
C GLY A 180 -16.73 -12.36 5.18
N ARG A 181 -15.40 -12.28 5.01
CA ARG A 181 -14.41 -12.85 5.95
C ARG A 181 -14.31 -12.05 7.24
N LEU A 182 -14.71 -10.78 7.22
CA LEU A 182 -14.95 -9.97 8.41
C LEU A 182 -16.46 -9.87 8.66
N GLY A 183 -16.96 -10.72 9.55
CA GLY A 183 -18.38 -10.81 9.86
C GLY A 183 -18.89 -9.61 10.68
N ASP A 184 -20.19 -9.36 10.59
CA ASP A 184 -20.85 -8.24 11.29
C ASP A 184 -20.68 -8.30 12.81
N ALA A 185 -20.69 -9.50 13.40
CA ALA A 185 -20.52 -9.68 14.84
C ALA A 185 -19.10 -9.32 15.29
N ASP A 186 -18.08 -9.77 14.56
CA ASP A 186 -16.68 -9.52 14.90
C ASP A 186 -16.34 -8.02 14.77
N ILE A 187 -16.85 -7.38 13.72
CA ILE A 187 -16.67 -5.95 13.51
C ILE A 187 -17.35 -5.16 14.64
N ASP A 188 -18.59 -5.51 15.01
CA ASP A 188 -19.30 -4.85 16.09
C ASP A 188 -18.56 -4.99 17.42
N GLU A 189 -18.10 -6.20 17.76
CA GLU A 189 -17.35 -6.46 18.99
C GLU A 189 -16.04 -5.67 19.03
N ALA A 190 -15.31 -5.63 17.90
CA ALA A 190 -14.10 -4.82 17.77
C ALA A 190 -14.40 -3.32 17.95
N TYR A 191 -15.48 -2.82 17.35
CA TYR A 191 -15.93 -1.43 17.50
C TYR A 191 -16.27 -1.10 18.96
N ARG A 192 -17.07 -1.94 19.63
CA ARG A 192 -17.44 -1.74 21.04
C ARG A 192 -16.22 -1.74 21.96
N THR A 193 -15.32 -2.69 21.77
CA THR A 193 -14.12 -2.82 22.60
C THR A 193 -13.19 -1.63 22.43
N LEU A 194 -12.91 -1.26 21.17
CA LEU A 194 -12.00 -0.17 20.83
C LEU A 194 -12.57 1.19 21.23
N TYR A 195 -13.75 1.54 20.74
CA TYR A 195 -14.36 2.84 21.00
C TYR A 195 -14.86 2.97 22.43
N GLY A 196 -15.26 1.88 23.07
CA GLY A 196 -15.56 1.88 24.50
C GLY A 196 -14.34 2.24 25.34
N THR A 197 -13.16 1.75 24.97
CA THR A 197 -11.90 2.13 25.61
C THR A 197 -11.53 3.58 25.32
N LEU A 198 -11.63 4.02 24.06
CA LEU A 198 -11.35 5.40 23.68
C LEU A 198 -12.27 6.41 24.38
N LEU A 199 -13.56 6.11 24.56
CA LEU A 199 -14.50 6.96 25.30
C LEU A 199 -14.13 7.09 26.78
N ARG A 200 -13.68 6.01 27.43
CA ARG A 200 -13.16 6.07 28.80
C ARG A 200 -11.95 7.00 28.89
N LEU A 201 -10.97 6.81 28.00
CA LEU A 201 -9.76 7.64 27.97
C LEU A 201 -10.10 9.10 27.66
N ALA A 202 -10.99 9.36 26.71
CA ALA A 202 -11.42 10.70 26.34
C ALA A 202 -12.15 11.40 27.49
N SER A 203 -12.96 10.67 28.26
CA SER A 203 -13.60 11.20 29.47
C SER A 203 -12.57 11.73 30.46
N GLU A 204 -11.41 11.06 30.59
CA GLU A 204 -10.36 11.46 31.53
C GLU A 204 -9.43 12.55 30.96
N ARG A 205 -9.15 12.53 29.66
CA ARG A 205 -7.99 13.23 29.06
C ARG A 205 -8.35 14.35 28.10
N ALA A 206 -9.53 14.31 27.48
CA ALA A 206 -9.87 15.25 26.43
C ALA A 206 -9.93 16.69 26.95
N THR A 207 -9.54 17.65 26.11
CA THR A 207 -9.76 19.07 26.34
C THR A 207 -11.22 19.44 26.03
N GLU A 208 -11.70 20.57 26.54
CA GLU A 208 -13.06 21.05 26.22
C GLU A 208 -13.26 21.26 24.72
N ALA A 209 -12.24 21.76 24.02
CA ALA A 209 -12.27 21.94 22.56
C ALA A 209 -12.41 20.61 21.81
N GLU A 210 -11.78 19.53 22.29
CA GLU A 210 -11.93 18.19 21.69
C GLU A 210 -13.32 17.61 21.96
N LEU A 211 -13.90 17.86 23.14
CA LEU A 211 -15.28 17.47 23.46
C LEU A 211 -16.29 18.24 22.60
N ASP A 212 -16.05 19.54 22.36
CA ASP A 212 -16.82 20.35 21.41
C ASP A 212 -16.74 19.75 19.99
N ALA A 213 -15.54 19.39 19.53
CA ALA A 213 -15.36 18.77 18.21
C ALA A 213 -16.10 17.43 18.06
N VAL A 214 -16.19 16.60 19.11
CA VAL A 214 -17.03 15.38 19.09
C VAL A 214 -18.51 15.72 18.95
N HIS A 215 -18.97 16.77 19.65
CA HIS A 215 -20.35 17.22 19.59
C HIS A 215 -20.71 17.80 18.21
N GLU A 216 -19.84 18.63 17.65
CA GLU A 216 -19.97 19.19 16.30
C GLU A 216 -19.99 18.09 15.25
N ALA A 217 -19.12 17.09 15.36
CA ALA A 217 -19.08 15.96 14.44
C ALA A 217 -20.37 15.11 14.51
N ALA A 218 -20.97 14.97 15.70
CA ALA A 218 -22.28 14.33 15.85
C ALA A 218 -23.38 15.14 15.14
N GLY A 219 -23.42 16.46 15.35
CA GLY A 219 -24.38 17.37 14.72
C GLY A 219 -24.25 17.45 13.20
N ALA A 220 -23.03 17.40 12.67
CA ALA A 220 -22.77 17.42 11.23
C ALA A 220 -23.37 16.22 10.49
N ILE A 221 -23.54 15.07 11.15
CA ILE A 221 -24.23 13.91 10.57
C ILE A 221 -25.74 14.19 10.45
N GLU A 222 -26.32 14.88 11.42
CA GLU A 222 -27.76 15.19 11.47
C GLU A 222 -28.15 16.30 10.49
N ALA A 223 -27.20 17.20 10.18
CA ALA A 223 -27.41 18.33 9.29
C ALA A 223 -27.45 17.97 7.79
N HIS A 224 -27.14 16.72 7.43
CA HIS A 224 -27.18 16.28 6.03
C HIS A 224 -28.62 16.20 5.53
N PRO A 225 -28.93 16.76 4.34
CA PRO A 225 -30.20 16.50 3.70
C PRO A 225 -30.32 15.02 3.29
N ASP A 226 -31.55 14.52 3.16
CA ASP A 226 -31.79 13.09 2.87
C ASP A 226 -31.20 12.65 1.52
N ASP A 227 -31.02 13.59 0.59
CA ASP A 227 -30.42 13.39 -0.74
C ASP A 227 -28.90 13.66 -0.78
N ALA A 228 -28.26 13.92 0.38
CA ALA A 228 -26.84 14.17 0.45
C ALA A 228 -26.01 13.03 -0.19
N PRO A 229 -24.96 13.35 -0.97
CA PRO A 229 -24.12 12.35 -1.61
C PRO A 229 -23.58 11.32 -0.61
N LEU A 230 -23.57 10.04 -0.99
CA LEU A 230 -23.08 8.93 -0.15
C LEU A 230 -21.68 9.21 0.42
N LYS A 231 -20.80 9.80 -0.38
CA LYS A 231 -19.43 10.17 0.02
C LYS A 231 -19.41 11.16 1.19
N GLU A 232 -20.29 12.15 1.20
CA GLU A 232 -20.37 13.15 2.27
C GLU A 232 -20.92 12.55 3.56
N ARG A 233 -21.94 11.69 3.42
CA ARG A 233 -22.53 10.96 4.55
C ARG A 233 -21.52 10.01 5.21
N ILE A 234 -20.71 9.30 4.42
CA ILE A 234 -19.59 8.48 4.89
C ILE A 234 -18.53 9.33 5.59
N ALA A 235 -18.20 10.50 5.03
CA ALA A 235 -17.19 11.40 5.60
C ALA A 235 -17.61 11.90 6.99
N SER A 236 -18.85 12.37 7.15
CA SER A 236 -19.35 12.82 8.46
C SER A 236 -19.45 11.68 9.47
N ALA A 237 -19.89 10.50 9.06
CA ALA A 237 -19.90 9.32 9.94
C ALA A 237 -18.47 8.95 10.41
N SER A 238 -17.50 8.99 9.50
CA SER A 238 -16.08 8.74 9.80
C SER A 238 -15.50 9.80 10.74
N ALA A 239 -15.88 11.07 10.57
CA ALA A 239 -15.39 12.18 11.37
C ALA A 239 -15.82 12.08 12.84
N PHE A 240 -17.07 11.66 13.12
CA PHE A 240 -17.55 11.44 14.47
C PHE A 240 -16.74 10.39 15.24
N PHE A 241 -16.44 9.26 14.60
CA PHE A 241 -15.58 8.25 15.21
C PHE A 241 -14.12 8.71 15.30
N SER A 242 -13.61 9.44 14.31
CA SER A 242 -12.23 9.95 14.35
C SER A 242 -12.01 10.97 15.47
N SER A 243 -12.98 11.86 15.73
CA SER A 243 -12.88 12.84 16.83
C SER A 243 -12.86 12.17 18.20
N ILE A 244 -13.64 11.10 18.41
CA ILE A 244 -13.57 10.29 19.65
C ILE A 244 -12.17 9.68 19.82
N ALA A 245 -11.59 9.15 18.74
CA ALA A 245 -10.26 8.54 18.80
C ALA A 245 -9.18 9.56 19.18
N THR A 246 -9.20 10.74 18.56
CA THR A 246 -8.30 11.86 18.89
C THR A 246 -8.44 12.28 20.35
N ALA A 247 -9.66 12.47 20.84
CA ALA A 247 -9.94 12.87 22.22
C ALA A 247 -9.41 11.87 23.26
N GLY A 248 -9.20 10.60 22.88
CA GLY A 248 -8.66 9.56 23.75
C GLY A 248 -7.17 9.70 24.10
N HIS A 249 -6.40 10.53 23.39
CA HIS A 249 -4.96 10.74 23.61
C HIS A 249 -4.18 9.41 23.76
N ASN A 250 -4.41 8.48 22.83
CA ASN A 250 -3.68 7.22 22.73
C ASN A 250 -3.39 6.90 21.26
N GLU A 251 -2.14 7.07 20.84
CA GLU A 251 -1.73 6.94 19.44
C GLU A 251 -1.95 5.52 18.89
N ALA A 252 -1.64 4.49 19.69
CA ALA A 252 -1.83 3.10 19.28
C ALA A 252 -3.31 2.78 19.00
N LEU A 253 -4.20 3.15 19.92
CA LEU A 253 -5.65 2.96 19.74
C LEU A 253 -6.20 3.85 18.62
N THR A 254 -5.63 5.02 18.39
CA THR A 254 -6.00 5.91 17.27
C THR A 254 -5.68 5.26 15.93
N LEU A 255 -4.52 4.63 15.77
CA LEU A 255 -4.16 3.89 14.56
C LEU A 255 -5.11 2.71 14.31
N MET A 256 -5.49 1.97 15.36
CA MET A 256 -6.50 0.90 15.26
C MET A 256 -7.87 1.47 14.86
N ALA A 257 -8.26 2.62 15.40
CA ALA A 257 -9.53 3.28 15.10
C ALA A 257 -9.62 3.77 13.65
N GLN A 258 -8.51 4.25 13.08
CA GLN A 258 -8.43 4.61 11.66
C GLN A 258 -8.63 3.39 10.75
N THR A 259 -8.08 2.24 11.16
CA THR A 259 -8.27 0.97 10.44
C THR A 259 -9.75 0.55 10.49
N MET A 260 -10.38 0.57 11.67
CA MET A 260 -11.81 0.27 11.82
C MET A 260 -12.68 1.21 10.99
N THR A 261 -12.39 2.52 11.04
CA THR A 261 -13.10 3.54 10.23
C THR A 261 -13.01 3.23 8.74
N SER A 262 -11.87 2.71 8.26
CA SER A 262 -11.71 2.26 6.88
C SER A 262 -12.56 1.03 6.57
N VAL A 263 -12.62 0.05 7.49
CA VAL A 263 -13.52 -1.12 7.36
C VAL A 263 -14.98 -0.69 7.22
N LEU A 264 -15.45 0.23 8.08
CA LEU A 264 -16.83 0.73 8.03
C LEU A 264 -17.12 1.46 6.71
N ARG A 265 -16.17 2.27 6.23
CA ARG A 265 -16.29 2.93 4.93
C ARG A 265 -16.44 1.93 3.78
N GLU A 266 -15.61 0.89 3.73
CA GLU A 266 -15.70 -0.14 2.69
C GLU A 266 -17.04 -0.88 2.76
N ARG A 267 -17.54 -1.19 3.96
CA ARG A 267 -18.87 -1.78 4.16
C ARG A 267 -19.99 -0.88 3.66
N MET A 268 -19.97 0.40 4.05
CA MET A 268 -20.95 1.39 3.62
C MET A 268 -20.93 1.62 2.10
N THR A 269 -19.79 1.42 1.45
CA THR A 269 -19.64 1.64 0.01
C THR A 269 -20.03 0.41 -0.81
N HIS A 270 -19.74 -0.80 -0.32
CA HIS A 270 -19.81 -2.02 -1.13
C HIS A 270 -20.79 -3.09 -0.65
N VAL A 271 -21.19 -3.07 0.63
CA VAL A 271 -21.96 -4.16 1.25
C VAL A 271 -23.33 -3.68 1.74
N LEU A 272 -23.38 -2.52 2.38
CA LEU A 272 -24.59 -2.00 3.02
C LEU A 272 -25.30 -0.99 2.12
N SER A 273 -26.63 -1.02 2.12
CA SER A 273 -27.43 0.08 1.55
C SER A 273 -27.52 1.21 2.57
N VAL A 274 -26.78 2.29 2.33
CA VAL A 274 -26.66 3.39 3.30
C VAL A 274 -27.83 4.37 3.11
N ARG A 275 -28.93 4.15 3.83
CA ARG A 275 -30.06 5.09 3.92
C ARG A 275 -29.91 6.07 5.08
N PRO A 276 -30.45 7.30 5.01
CA PRO A 276 -30.49 8.16 6.18
C PRO A 276 -31.17 7.43 7.33
N ARG A 277 -30.58 7.52 8.54
CA ARG A 277 -31.08 6.86 9.74
C ARG A 277 -31.27 7.89 10.85
N PRO A 278 -32.32 8.75 10.76
CA PRO A 278 -32.61 9.76 11.78
C PRO A 278 -32.91 9.16 13.15
N ASP A 279 -33.34 7.91 13.20
CA ASP A 279 -33.54 7.12 14.43
C ASP A 279 -32.25 6.97 15.26
N LEU A 280 -31.08 7.10 14.63
CA LEU A 280 -29.77 7.01 15.31
C LEU A 280 -29.25 8.35 15.82
N PHE A 281 -29.83 9.47 15.40
CA PHE A 281 -29.41 10.81 15.78
C PHE A 281 -29.44 11.02 17.31
N PRO A 282 -30.52 10.64 18.03
CA PRO A 282 -30.54 10.76 19.49
C PRO A 282 -29.41 9.99 20.19
N LEU A 283 -29.02 8.83 19.66
CA LEU A 283 -27.97 7.99 20.26
C LEU A 283 -26.57 8.60 20.06
N ARG A 284 -26.28 9.19 18.89
CA ARG A 284 -25.03 9.93 18.66
C ARG A 284 -24.92 11.14 19.58
N ARG A 285 -26.01 11.91 19.73
CA ARG A 285 -26.07 13.02 20.69
C ARG A 285 -25.87 12.56 22.12
N LYS A 286 -26.48 11.44 22.51
CA LYS A 286 -26.32 10.84 23.83
C LYS A 286 -24.84 10.54 24.11
N VAL A 287 -24.13 9.89 23.19
CA VAL A 287 -22.67 9.63 23.32
C VAL A 287 -21.89 10.92 23.54
N ALA A 288 -22.06 11.92 22.66
CA ALA A 288 -21.34 13.19 22.76
C ALA A 288 -21.67 13.95 24.06
N HIS A 289 -22.94 13.92 24.49
CA HIS A 289 -23.41 14.59 25.69
C HIS A 289 -22.84 13.96 26.97
N THR A 290 -22.93 12.64 27.10
CA THR A 290 -22.36 11.92 28.26
C THR A 290 -20.85 12.05 28.32
N LEU A 291 -20.17 12.05 27.16
CA LEU A 291 -18.72 12.27 27.09
C LEU A 291 -18.35 13.68 27.56
N ARG A 292 -19.12 14.70 27.19
CA ARG A 292 -18.95 16.08 27.67
C ARG A 292 -19.12 16.20 29.18
N GLN A 293 -20.02 15.41 29.76
CA GLN A 293 -20.23 15.31 31.20
C GLN A 293 -19.15 14.49 31.91
N ARG A 294 -18.16 13.97 31.17
CA ARG A 294 -17.11 13.07 31.69
C ARG A 294 -17.69 11.76 32.25
N ASP A 295 -18.90 11.40 31.84
CA ASP A 295 -19.56 10.14 32.21
C ASP A 295 -19.17 9.04 31.22
N ALA A 296 -18.05 8.39 31.52
CA ALA A 296 -17.53 7.31 30.71
C ALA A 296 -18.49 6.11 30.61
N ALA A 297 -19.20 5.78 31.69
CA ALA A 297 -20.15 4.66 31.70
C ALA A 297 -21.37 4.97 30.82
N GLY A 298 -21.91 6.18 30.92
CA GLY A 298 -23.00 6.65 30.06
C GLY A 298 -22.60 6.70 28.58
N ALA A 299 -21.39 7.19 28.28
CA ALA A 299 -20.89 7.28 26.91
C ALA A 299 -20.70 5.90 26.27
N THR A 300 -20.12 4.97 27.01
CA THR A 300 -19.94 3.59 26.53
C THR A 300 -21.27 2.86 26.34
N ALA A 301 -22.21 2.99 27.28
CA ALA A 301 -23.55 2.40 27.13
C ALA A 301 -24.33 3.01 25.95
N ALA A 302 -24.23 4.32 25.72
CA ALA A 302 -24.86 4.98 24.58
C ALA A 302 -24.26 4.52 23.24
N LEU A 303 -22.94 4.32 23.18
CA LEU A 303 -22.26 3.76 22.02
C LEU A 303 -22.72 2.32 21.76
N ASP A 304 -22.84 1.52 22.82
CA ASP A 304 -23.30 0.14 22.71
C ASP A 304 -24.72 0.06 22.13
N GLU A 305 -25.60 0.96 22.57
CA GLU A 305 -26.95 1.08 22.04
C GLU A 305 -26.93 1.51 20.56
N LEU A 306 -26.09 2.49 20.20
CA LEU A 306 -25.90 2.97 18.83
C LEU A 306 -25.48 1.84 17.87
N ILE A 307 -24.46 1.06 18.24
CA ILE A 307 -23.97 -0.07 17.43
C ILE A 307 -25.05 -1.14 17.27
N THR A 308 -25.83 -1.40 18.32
CA THR A 308 -26.95 -2.36 18.26
C THR A 308 -28.03 -1.92 17.28
N GLN A 309 -28.37 -0.63 17.25
CA GLN A 309 -29.41 -0.10 16.37
C GLN A 309 -28.95 0.04 14.91
N LEU A 310 -27.65 0.22 14.68
CA LEU A 310 -27.05 0.20 13.35
C LEU A 310 -27.31 -1.11 12.61
N ARG A 311 -27.45 -2.25 13.31
CA ARG A 311 -27.74 -3.56 12.70
C ARG A 311 -29.21 -3.81 12.35
N LYS A 312 -30.14 -3.03 12.88
CA LYS A 312 -31.59 -3.31 12.75
C LYS A 312 -32.24 -2.80 11.47
N GLY A 313 -31.49 -2.17 10.56
CA GLY A 313 -32.02 -1.66 9.29
C GLY A 313 -30.93 -1.41 8.28
#